data_AF-A0A9W6RRH5-F1
#
_entry.id   AF-A0A9W6RRH5-F1
#
_cell.length_a   1.000
_cell.length_b   1.000
_cell.length_c   1.000
_cell.angle_alpha   90.00
_cell.angle_beta   90.00
_cell.angle_gamma   90.00
#
_symmetry.space_group_name_H-M   'P 1'
#
loop_
_entity.id
_entity.type
_entity.pdbx_description
1 polymer ?
#
loop_
_entity_poly.entity_id
_entity_poly.type
_entity_poly.pdbx_seq_one_letter_code
_entity_poly.pdbx_strand_id
1 'polypeptide(L)'
;MSTADIVILALGVVAIGSGVMVVSTRQLVHAALWLVVSFGALAASYVVLAAEFVAWVQVLIYVGAVVVLLLFGIMLTRAPIGRSEDLDSGNRIVAIITAAATAVVLVTTLVRGFRDAYFPLKARVGNGSSSVIGAGIFRTWVLPFEALSVLLLAALIGAIVLSRSDIGPEQAEPEPTPPARPRSRPPGPLARRKPRGADDEDTIVISRIDEGA
;
A
#
# COMPACT_ATOMS: atom_id res chain seq x y z
N MET A 1 -3.28 -3.25 45.66
CA MET A 1 -3.73 -3.12 44.26
C MET A 1 -5.23 -2.86 44.30
N SER A 2 -5.66 -1.76 43.71
CA SER A 2 -7.08 -1.43 43.54
C SER A 2 -7.73 -2.35 42.50
N THR A 3 -9.05 -2.51 42.54
CA THR A 3 -9.81 -3.21 41.49
C THR A 3 -9.52 -2.63 40.10
N ALA A 4 -9.36 -1.31 40.00
CA ALA A 4 -8.99 -0.64 38.74
C ALA A 4 -7.60 -1.08 38.23
N ASP A 5 -6.64 -1.31 39.12
CA ASP A 5 -5.29 -1.78 38.75
C ASP A 5 -5.34 -3.20 38.17
N ILE A 6 -6.20 -4.06 38.72
CA ILE A 6 -6.37 -5.43 38.23
C ILE A 6 -7.03 -5.42 36.86
N VAL A 7 -8.08 -4.60 36.69
CA VAL A 7 -8.79 -4.47 35.41
C VAL A 7 -7.86 -3.90 34.33
N ILE A 8 -7.08 -2.86 34.63
CA ILE A 8 -6.18 -2.27 33.64
C ILE A 8 -5.03 -3.23 33.26
N LEU A 9 -4.52 -4.03 34.21
CA LEU A 9 -3.54 -5.08 33.91
C LEU A 9 -4.14 -6.16 33.02
N ALA A 10 -5.35 -6.63 33.32
CA ALA A 10 -6.04 -7.62 32.51
C ALA A 10 -6.29 -7.10 31.07
N LEU A 11 -6.78 -5.87 30.93
CA LEU A 11 -6.99 -5.22 29.63
C LEU A 11 -5.66 -5.02 28.89
N GLY A 12 -4.58 -4.67 29.59
CA GLY A 12 -3.24 -4.57 29.01
C GLY A 12 -2.73 -5.90 28.45
N VAL A 13 -2.93 -7.00 29.18
CA VAL A 13 -2.61 -8.35 28.69
C VAL A 13 -3.43 -8.69 27.44
N VAL A 14 -4.73 -8.37 27.43
CA VAL A 14 -5.58 -8.57 26.25
C VAL A 14 -5.11 -7.72 25.07
N ALA A 15 -4.77 -6.45 25.28
CA ALA A 15 -4.31 -5.54 24.22
C ALA A 15 -3.00 -5.99 23.59
N ILE A 16 -2.01 -6.39 24.42
CA ILE A 16 -0.72 -6.90 23.96
C ILE A 16 -0.89 -8.27 23.29
N GLY A 17 -1.62 -9.19 23.93
CA GLY A 17 -1.85 -10.53 23.41
C GLY A 17 -2.56 -10.51 22.05
N SER A 18 -3.60 -9.69 21.92
CA SER A 18 -4.27 -9.48 20.63
C SER A 18 -3.35 -8.83 19.60
N GLY A 19 -2.54 -7.83 19.99
CA GLY A 19 -1.53 -7.23 19.10
C GLY A 19 -0.51 -8.25 18.56
N VAL A 20 -0.04 -9.17 19.41
CA VAL A 20 0.82 -10.30 18.97
C VAL A 20 0.07 -11.20 17.99
N MET A 21 -1.22 -11.48 18.25
CA MET A 21 -2.04 -12.27 17.32
C MET A 21 -2.25 -11.57 15.98
N VAL A 22 -2.38 -10.23 15.93
CA VAL A 22 -2.49 -9.47 14.66
C VAL A 22 -1.31 -9.78 13.73
N VAL A 23 -0.08 -9.72 14.25
CA VAL A 23 1.13 -9.92 13.43
C VAL A 23 1.51 -11.39 13.23
N SER A 24 1.04 -12.27 14.10
CA SER A 24 1.32 -13.71 14.01
C SER A 24 0.31 -14.47 13.14
N THR A 25 -0.89 -13.90 12.96
CA THR A 25 -1.97 -14.52 12.19
C THR A 25 -1.69 -14.42 10.70
N ARG A 26 -1.85 -15.54 9.99
CA ARG A 26 -1.58 -15.63 8.55
C ARG A 26 -2.74 -15.16 7.67
N GLN A 27 -3.95 -15.13 8.22
CA GLN A 27 -5.14 -14.70 7.50
C GLN A 27 -5.45 -13.24 7.83
N LEU A 28 -5.40 -12.36 6.82
CA LEU A 28 -5.54 -10.92 6.98
C LEU A 28 -6.85 -10.50 7.66
N VAL A 29 -7.96 -11.21 7.35
CA VAL A 29 -9.25 -10.95 8.00
C VAL A 29 -9.20 -11.24 9.50
N HIS A 30 -8.62 -12.38 9.89
CA HIS A 30 -8.47 -12.72 11.31
C HIS A 30 -7.50 -11.77 12.01
N ALA A 31 -6.41 -11.37 11.35
CA ALA A 31 -5.50 -10.35 11.88
C ALA A 31 -6.24 -9.03 12.14
N ALA A 32 -7.09 -8.58 11.22
CA ALA A 32 -7.91 -7.39 11.41
C ALA A 32 -8.94 -7.55 12.54
N LEU A 33 -9.53 -8.72 12.74
CA LEU A 33 -10.41 -8.98 13.88
C LEU A 33 -9.67 -8.95 15.23
N TRP A 34 -8.45 -9.49 15.30
CA TRP A 34 -7.60 -9.33 16.48
C TRP A 34 -7.24 -7.87 16.76
N LEU A 35 -7.12 -7.03 15.72
CA LEU A 35 -6.89 -5.60 15.86
C LEU A 35 -8.10 -4.90 16.50
N VAL A 36 -9.33 -5.31 16.18
CA VAL A 36 -10.54 -4.84 16.87
C VAL A 36 -10.48 -5.15 18.36
N VAL A 37 -10.07 -6.36 18.73
CA VAL A 37 -9.91 -6.75 20.15
C VAL A 37 -8.89 -5.87 20.86
N SER A 38 -7.76 -5.57 20.20
CA SER A 38 -6.72 -4.70 20.75
C SER A 38 -7.23 -3.27 20.98
N PHE A 39 -7.87 -2.67 19.98
CA PHE A 39 -8.45 -1.32 20.12
C PHE A 39 -9.64 -1.27 21.09
N GLY A 40 -10.42 -2.34 21.19
CA GLY A 40 -11.47 -2.48 22.20
C GLY A 40 -10.92 -2.52 23.62
N ALA A 41 -9.82 -3.25 23.84
CA ALA A 41 -9.13 -3.27 25.14
C ALA A 41 -8.53 -1.90 25.50
N LEU A 42 -8.01 -1.16 24.53
CA LEU A 42 -7.58 0.24 24.73
C LEU A 42 -8.76 1.16 25.06
N ALA A 43 -9.87 1.06 24.33
CA ALA A 43 -11.07 1.85 24.62
C ALA A 43 -11.60 1.59 26.04
N ALA A 44 -11.65 0.31 26.46
CA ALA A 44 -12.01 -0.06 27.83
C ALA A 44 -11.01 0.50 28.86
N SER A 45 -9.72 0.51 28.54
CA SER A 45 -8.69 1.11 29.41
C SER A 45 -8.91 2.62 29.59
N TYR A 46 -9.32 3.34 28.53
CA TYR A 46 -9.69 4.75 28.62
C TYR A 46 -10.90 5.00 29.51
N VAL A 47 -11.91 4.11 29.49
CA VAL A 47 -13.05 4.20 30.41
C VAL A 47 -12.59 4.06 31.87
N VAL A 48 -11.72 3.09 32.16
CA VAL A 48 -11.15 2.90 33.52
C VAL A 48 -10.36 4.13 33.97
N LEU A 49 -9.68 4.80 33.05
CA LEU A 49 -8.93 6.04 33.29
C LEU A 49 -9.80 7.31 33.32
N ALA A 50 -11.13 7.19 33.30
CA ALA A 50 -12.08 8.31 33.26
C ALA A 50 -11.92 9.24 32.04
N ALA A 51 -11.43 8.70 30.91
CA ALA A 51 -11.28 9.37 29.63
C ALA A 51 -12.40 8.95 28.65
N GLU A 52 -13.66 9.23 29.01
CA GLU A 52 -14.84 8.74 28.28
C GLU A 52 -14.92 9.23 26.83
N PHE A 53 -14.60 10.51 26.57
CA PHE A 53 -14.66 11.05 25.22
C PHE A 53 -13.63 10.37 24.32
N VAL A 54 -12.41 10.17 24.83
CA VAL A 54 -11.34 9.47 24.10
C VAL A 54 -11.72 8.00 23.86
N ALA A 55 -12.37 7.34 24.82
CA ALA A 55 -12.87 5.98 24.64
C ALA A 55 -13.89 5.90 23.48
N TRP A 56 -14.85 6.83 23.42
CA TRP A 56 -15.83 6.87 22.33
C TRP A 56 -15.18 7.16 20.97
N VAL A 57 -14.26 8.11 20.92
CA VAL A 57 -13.48 8.42 19.71
C VAL A 57 -12.66 7.21 19.27
N GLN A 58 -12.09 6.46 20.22
CA GLN A 58 -11.33 5.22 19.94
C GLN A 58 -12.20 4.20 19.21
N VAL A 59 -13.41 3.97 19.70
CA VAL A 59 -14.35 3.03 19.08
C VAL A 59 -14.83 3.56 17.72
N LEU A 60 -15.25 4.82 17.65
CA LEU A 60 -15.83 5.39 16.43
C LEU A 60 -14.83 5.45 15.28
N ILE A 61 -13.61 5.93 15.53
CA ILE A 61 -12.61 6.16 14.48
C ILE A 61 -11.81 4.90 14.21
N TYR A 62 -11.20 4.29 15.23
CA TYR A 62 -10.28 3.18 14.98
C TYR A 62 -11.03 1.88 14.70
N VAL A 63 -12.00 1.51 15.53
CA VAL A 63 -12.79 0.30 15.28
C VAL A 63 -13.82 0.53 14.17
N GLY A 64 -14.54 1.65 14.20
CA GLY A 64 -15.66 1.92 13.30
C GLY A 64 -15.28 2.34 11.88
N ALA A 65 -14.23 3.14 11.71
CA ALA A 65 -13.82 3.63 10.39
C ALA A 65 -12.55 2.93 9.87
N VAL A 66 -11.45 3.00 10.61
CA VAL A 66 -10.14 2.52 10.13
C VAL A 66 -10.13 1.01 9.93
N VAL A 67 -10.55 0.22 10.91
CA VAL A 67 -10.55 -1.24 10.78
C VAL A 67 -11.59 -1.71 9.75
N VAL A 68 -12.76 -1.08 9.69
CA VAL A 68 -13.78 -1.41 8.67
C VAL A 68 -13.26 -1.10 7.26
N LEU A 69 -12.61 0.04 7.05
CA LEU A 69 -11.99 0.40 5.77
C LEU A 69 -10.86 -0.59 5.41
N LEU A 70 -10.03 -0.97 6.39
CA LEU A 70 -9.00 -2.00 6.22
C LEU A 70 -9.63 -3.33 5.77
N LEU A 71 -10.67 -3.80 6.47
CA LEU A 71 -11.41 -5.02 6.15
C LEU A 71 -12.00 -4.97 4.73
N PHE A 72 -12.60 -3.85 4.37
CA PHE A 72 -13.14 -3.65 3.02
C PHE A 72 -12.03 -3.70 1.95
N GLY A 73 -10.92 -3.01 2.19
CA GLY A 73 -9.76 -3.00 1.29
C GLY A 73 -9.13 -4.39 1.09
N ILE A 74 -8.93 -5.16 2.16
CA ILE A 74 -8.39 -6.52 2.05
C ILE A 74 -9.36 -7.47 1.34
N MET A 75 -10.68 -7.29 1.53
CA MET A 75 -11.69 -8.14 0.89
C MET A 75 -11.79 -7.85 -0.61
N LEU A 76 -11.74 -6.57 -1.01
CA LEU A 76 -11.77 -6.18 -2.42
C LEU A 76 -10.52 -6.64 -3.20
N THR A 77 -9.35 -6.61 -2.55
CA THR A 77 -8.08 -6.93 -3.21
C THR A 77 -7.81 -8.43 -3.36
N ARG A 78 -8.72 -9.31 -2.89
CA ARG A 78 -8.55 -10.78 -2.86
C ARG A 78 -7.14 -11.18 -2.39
N ALA A 79 -6.65 -10.51 -1.34
CA ALA A 79 -5.29 -10.68 -0.88
C ALA A 79 -4.96 -12.18 -0.68
N PRO A 80 -3.84 -12.70 -1.21
CA PRO A 80 -3.52 -14.11 -1.18
C PRO A 80 -3.63 -14.70 0.22
N ILE A 81 -4.49 -15.71 0.37
CA ILE A 81 -4.71 -16.41 1.64
C ILE A 81 -3.62 -17.49 1.76
N GLY A 82 -2.39 -17.11 2.12
CA GLY A 82 -1.28 -18.07 2.18
C GLY A 82 0.10 -17.45 2.42
N ARG A 83 1.11 -18.31 2.54
CA ARG A 83 2.52 -17.92 2.71
C ARG A 83 3.01 -17.25 1.41
N SER A 84 3.31 -15.97 1.44
CA SER A 84 4.17 -15.36 0.41
C SER A 84 5.61 -15.61 0.82
N GLU A 85 6.26 -16.58 0.18
CA GLU A 85 7.69 -16.87 0.42
C GLU A 85 8.57 -15.66 0.09
N ASP A 86 8.10 -14.76 -0.78
CA ASP A 86 8.76 -13.51 -1.15
C ASP A 86 8.79 -12.42 -0.05
N LEU A 87 7.97 -12.53 1.01
CA LEU A 87 7.94 -11.51 2.08
C LEU A 87 8.71 -11.92 3.34
N ASP A 88 9.12 -13.19 3.44
CA ASP A 88 9.82 -13.73 4.62
C ASP A 88 11.33 -13.51 4.43
N SER A 89 11.78 -12.30 4.73
CA SER A 89 13.21 -12.01 4.74
C SER A 89 13.87 -12.85 5.84
N GLY A 90 14.85 -13.69 5.50
CA GLY A 90 15.55 -14.60 6.43
C GLY A 90 16.17 -13.95 7.67
N ASN A 91 16.10 -12.62 7.78
CA ASN A 91 16.50 -11.79 8.92
C ASN A 91 15.55 -11.81 10.14
N ARG A 92 14.67 -12.81 10.27
CA ARG A 92 13.71 -12.91 11.39
C ARG A 92 14.38 -12.84 12.77
N ILE A 93 15.58 -13.38 12.91
CA ILE A 93 16.37 -13.31 14.15
C ILE A 93 16.76 -11.87 14.47
N VAL A 94 17.28 -11.13 13.48
CA VAL A 94 17.64 -9.72 13.63
C VAL A 94 16.42 -8.88 13.99
N ALA A 95 15.28 -9.13 13.34
CA ALA A 95 14.02 -8.44 13.64
C ALA A 95 13.57 -8.68 15.09
N ILE A 96 13.62 -9.93 15.58
CA ILE A 96 13.26 -10.27 16.95
C ILE A 96 14.21 -9.61 17.95
N ILE A 97 15.53 -9.63 17.69
CA ILE A 97 16.53 -8.98 18.56
C ILE A 97 16.25 -7.48 18.65
N THR A 98 16.03 -6.81 17.52
CA THR A 98 15.76 -5.36 17.49
C THR A 98 14.44 -5.02 18.19
N ALA A 99 13.38 -5.82 17.97
CA ALA A 99 12.10 -5.64 18.66
C ALA A 99 12.25 -5.82 20.18
N ALA A 100 12.95 -6.87 20.62
CA ALA A 100 13.20 -7.13 22.03
C ALA A 100 14.06 -6.05 22.67
N ALA A 101 15.14 -5.61 22.03
CA ALA A 101 15.98 -4.53 22.50
C ALA A 101 15.19 -3.23 22.66
N THR A 102 14.37 -2.88 21.67
CA THR A 102 13.50 -1.70 21.71
C THR A 102 12.47 -1.80 22.83
N ALA A 103 11.83 -2.96 22.99
CA ALA A 103 10.87 -3.20 24.06
C ALA A 103 11.52 -3.08 25.45
N VAL A 104 12.72 -3.64 25.65
CA VAL A 104 13.47 -3.52 26.90
C VAL A 104 13.80 -2.06 27.20
N VAL A 105 14.27 -1.29 26.21
CA VAL A 105 14.57 0.13 26.38
C VAL A 105 13.32 0.92 26.75
N LEU A 106 12.20 0.71 26.05
CA LEU A 106 10.94 1.40 26.34
C LEU A 106 10.38 1.04 27.71
N VAL A 107 10.34 -0.26 28.06
CA VAL A 107 9.83 -0.73 29.34
C VAL A 107 10.70 -0.23 30.49
N THR A 108 12.03 -0.33 30.37
CA THR A 108 12.93 0.16 31.43
C THR A 108 12.83 1.68 31.60
N THR A 109 12.71 2.43 30.50
CA THR A 109 12.51 3.89 30.55
C THR A 109 11.18 4.24 31.21
N LEU A 110 10.10 3.56 30.84
CA LEU A 110 8.77 3.80 31.41
C LEU A 110 8.73 3.44 32.90
N VAL A 111 9.24 2.26 33.27
CA VAL A 111 9.27 1.82 34.67
C VAL A 111 10.16 2.75 35.50
N ARG A 112 11.36 3.12 35.03
CA ARG A 112 12.23 4.03 35.78
C ARG A 112 11.66 5.45 35.87
N GLY A 113 11.03 5.94 34.81
CA GLY A 113 10.47 7.30 34.78
C GLY A 113 9.18 7.46 35.60
N PHE A 114 8.39 6.41 35.73
CA PHE A 114 7.05 6.47 36.34
C PHE A 114 6.89 5.57 37.58
N ARG A 115 7.94 4.93 38.08
CA ARG A 115 7.87 4.01 39.24
C ARG A 115 7.17 4.63 40.45
N ASP A 116 7.54 5.88 40.74
CA ASP A 116 7.09 6.61 41.92
C ASP A 116 5.95 7.60 41.59
N ALA A 117 5.47 7.58 40.34
CA ALA A 117 4.41 8.46 39.89
C ALA A 117 3.06 7.97 40.42
N TYR A 118 2.47 8.73 41.35
CA TYR A 118 1.13 8.48 41.85
C TYR A 118 0.09 9.33 41.09
N PHE A 119 -0.84 8.67 40.40
CA PHE A 119 -1.92 9.33 39.67
C PHE A 119 -3.27 9.10 40.35
N PRO A 120 -3.78 10.06 41.16
CA PRO A 120 -5.06 9.91 41.81
C PRO A 120 -6.22 9.98 40.80
N LEU A 121 -6.84 8.84 40.48
CA LEU A 121 -7.98 8.78 39.53
C LEU A 121 -9.17 9.65 39.98
N LYS A 122 -9.45 9.72 41.29
CA LYS A 122 -10.59 10.49 41.83
C LYS A 122 -10.46 12.00 41.64
N ALA A 123 -9.25 12.54 41.50
CA ALA A 123 -9.02 13.98 41.38
C ALA A 123 -9.26 14.52 39.95
N ARG A 124 -9.55 13.65 38.97
CA ARG A 124 -9.63 14.01 37.55
C ARG A 124 -10.96 13.66 36.88
N VAL A 125 -11.98 13.28 37.65
CA VAL A 125 -13.34 13.09 37.13
C VAL A 125 -13.78 14.42 36.48
N GLY A 126 -13.88 14.44 35.15
CA GLY A 126 -14.20 15.63 34.35
C GLY A 126 -13.10 16.14 33.41
N ASN A 127 -11.83 15.82 33.63
CA ASN A 127 -10.73 16.27 32.75
C ASN A 127 -10.75 15.60 31.36
N GLY A 128 -11.37 14.43 31.25
CA GLY A 128 -11.60 13.71 29.99
C GLY A 128 -12.90 14.08 29.27
N SER A 129 -13.61 15.12 29.73
CA SER A 129 -14.88 15.55 29.14
C SER A 129 -14.68 16.19 27.77
N SER A 130 -15.64 16.00 26.88
CA SER A 130 -15.69 16.64 25.55
C SER A 130 -15.62 18.17 25.62
N SER A 131 -16.19 18.78 26.67
CA SER A 131 -16.16 20.24 26.87
C SER A 131 -14.75 20.77 27.09
N VAL A 132 -13.97 20.11 27.95
CA VAL A 132 -12.59 20.51 28.27
C VAL A 132 -11.69 20.33 27.05
N ILE A 133 -11.82 19.21 26.35
CA ILE A 133 -11.05 18.90 25.14
C ILE A 133 -11.42 19.89 24.02
N GLY A 134 -12.71 20.13 23.80
CA GLY A 134 -13.18 21.10 22.80
C GLY A 134 -12.66 22.51 23.06
N ALA A 135 -12.73 22.98 24.31
CA ALA A 135 -12.17 24.28 24.67
C ALA A 135 -10.65 24.35 24.43
N GLY A 136 -9.91 23.27 24.71
CA GLY A 136 -8.48 23.17 24.44
C GLY A 136 -8.14 23.27 22.95
N ILE A 137 -8.90 22.57 22.10
CA ILE A 137 -8.72 22.56 20.64
C ILE A 137 -8.89 23.97 20.06
N PHE A 138 -9.95 24.68 20.46
CA PHE A 138 -10.26 26.00 19.89
C PHE A 138 -9.58 27.19 20.59
N ARG A 139 -8.85 26.98 21.70
CA ARG A 139 -8.13 28.06 22.40
C ARG A 139 -6.62 27.90 22.33
N THR A 140 -6.12 26.72 22.73
CA THR A 140 -4.67 26.48 22.86
C THR A 140 -4.11 25.81 21.61
N TRP A 141 -4.88 24.91 20.99
CA TRP A 141 -4.43 24.06 19.89
C TRP A 141 -5.03 24.44 18.53
N VAL A 142 -5.29 25.74 18.32
CA VAL A 142 -5.91 26.25 17.09
C VAL A 142 -5.06 25.94 15.85
N LEU A 143 -3.75 26.13 15.95
CA LEU A 143 -2.85 25.89 14.82
C LEU A 143 -2.82 24.39 14.41
N PRO A 144 -2.67 23.41 15.31
CA PRO A 144 -2.80 22.00 14.92
C PRO A 144 -4.19 21.62 14.43
N PHE A 145 -5.26 22.22 14.96
CA PHE A 145 -6.61 21.98 14.46
C PHE A 145 -6.77 22.41 12.99
N GLU A 146 -6.24 23.59 12.65
CA GLU A 146 -6.25 24.07 11.27
C GLU A 146 -5.38 23.21 10.35
N ALA A 147 -4.19 22.81 10.80
CA ALA A 147 -3.34 21.90 10.04
C ALA A 147 -4.03 20.54 9.79
N LEU A 148 -4.76 20.01 10.79
CA LEU A 148 -5.54 18.78 10.64
C LEU A 148 -6.70 18.93 9.64
N SER A 149 -7.36 20.09 9.58
CA SER A 149 -8.45 20.30 8.61
C SER A 149 -7.93 20.30 7.17
N VAL A 150 -6.79 20.95 6.93
CA VAL A 150 -6.11 20.94 5.62
C VAL A 150 -5.59 19.53 5.30
N LEU A 151 -5.03 18.82 6.29
CA LEU A 151 -4.59 17.43 6.12
C LEU A 151 -5.75 16.51 5.71
N LEU A 152 -6.91 16.64 6.35
CA LEU A 152 -8.10 15.83 6.03
C LEU A 152 -8.64 16.18 4.63
N LEU A 153 -8.65 17.46 4.25
CA LEU A 153 -9.02 17.89 2.91
C LEU A 153 -8.06 17.30 1.87
N ALA A 154 -6.75 17.40 2.10
CA ALA A 154 -5.73 16.84 1.22
C ALA A 154 -5.84 15.32 1.11
N ALA A 155 -6.11 14.61 2.21
CA ALA A 155 -6.32 13.18 2.22
C ALA A 155 -7.57 12.77 1.40
N LEU A 156 -8.67 13.51 1.51
CA LEU A 156 -9.88 13.27 0.72
C LEU A 156 -9.62 13.49 -0.77
N ILE A 157 -9.01 14.61 -1.16
CA ILE A 157 -8.64 14.90 -2.55
C ILE A 157 -7.70 13.81 -3.08
N GLY A 158 -6.68 13.45 -2.30
CA GLY A 158 -5.72 12.39 -2.66
C GLY A 158 -6.39 11.04 -2.90
N ALA A 159 -7.31 10.63 -2.02
CA ALA A 159 -8.07 9.40 -2.17
C ALA A 159 -8.95 9.41 -3.44
N ILE A 160 -9.61 10.54 -3.74
CA ILE A 160 -10.44 10.69 -4.95
C ILE A 160 -9.61 10.62 -6.22
N VAL A 161 -8.51 11.37 -6.29
CA VAL A 161 -7.61 11.38 -7.46
C VAL A 161 -7.00 10.01 -7.69
N LEU A 162 -6.55 9.32 -6.63
CA LEU A 162 -6.00 7.97 -6.73
C LEU A 162 -7.04 6.93 -7.16
N SER A 163 -8.29 7.09 -6.72
CA SER A 163 -9.38 6.19 -7.11
C SER A 163 -9.89 6.41 -8.54
N ARG A 164 -9.49 7.50 -9.20
CA ARG A 164 -9.97 7.84 -10.54
C ARG A 164 -9.13 7.15 -11.60
N SER A 165 -9.75 6.24 -12.35
CA SER A 165 -9.13 5.40 -13.38
C SER A 165 -8.89 6.10 -14.74
N ASP A 166 -9.31 7.36 -14.90
CA ASP A 166 -9.29 8.08 -16.18
C ASP A 166 -7.94 8.76 -16.51
N ILE A 167 -6.96 8.70 -15.60
CA ILE A 167 -5.62 9.28 -15.77
C ILE A 167 -4.62 8.14 -16.04
N GLY A 168 -4.86 7.36 -17.09
CA GLY A 168 -3.85 6.47 -17.65
C GLY A 168 -2.93 7.26 -18.59
N PRO A 169 -1.65 6.89 -18.77
CA PRO A 169 -0.81 7.52 -19.78
C PRO A 169 -1.55 7.42 -21.11
N GLU A 170 -1.82 8.59 -21.71
CA GLU A 170 -2.42 8.72 -23.03
C GLU A 170 -1.73 7.70 -23.92
N GLN A 171 -2.48 6.68 -24.34
CA GLN A 171 -1.95 5.62 -25.17
C GLN A 171 -1.34 6.35 -26.36
N ALA A 172 0.00 6.35 -26.44
CA ALA A 172 0.71 6.95 -27.55
C ALA A 172 0.07 6.39 -28.80
N GLU A 173 -0.67 7.27 -29.49
CA GLU A 173 -1.46 6.92 -30.65
C GLU A 173 -0.51 6.15 -31.58
N PRO A 174 -0.84 4.90 -31.96
CA PRO A 174 0.11 4.06 -32.67
C PRO A 174 0.62 4.84 -33.88
N GLU A 175 1.92 5.13 -33.86
CA GLU A 175 2.59 5.91 -34.90
C GLU A 175 2.14 5.34 -36.26
N PRO A 176 1.57 6.18 -37.16
CA PRO A 176 1.01 5.68 -38.40
C PRO A 176 2.08 4.88 -39.12
N THR A 177 1.83 3.58 -39.26
CA THR A 177 2.77 2.62 -39.85
C THR A 177 3.20 3.18 -41.21
N PRO A 178 4.51 3.43 -41.43
CA PRO A 178 4.99 3.92 -42.72
C PRO A 178 4.48 3.00 -43.84
N PRO A 179 4.01 3.55 -44.97
CA PRO A 179 3.46 2.74 -46.05
C PRO A 179 4.47 1.66 -46.43
N ALA A 180 4.01 0.41 -46.44
CA ALA A 180 4.85 -0.75 -46.72
C ALA A 180 5.64 -0.49 -48.01
N ARG A 181 6.98 -0.51 -47.91
CA ARG A 181 7.84 -0.38 -49.09
C ARG A 181 7.41 -1.45 -50.10
N PRO A 182 7.24 -1.11 -51.39
CA PRO A 182 6.90 -2.09 -52.41
C PRO A 182 7.89 -3.25 -52.32
N ARG A 183 7.38 -4.47 -52.12
CA ARG A 183 8.22 -5.67 -52.09
C ARG A 183 9.04 -5.69 -53.37
N SER A 184 10.37 -5.55 -53.25
CA SER A 184 11.27 -5.69 -54.38
C SER A 184 11.04 -7.07 -54.99
N ARG A 185 10.69 -7.10 -56.28
CA ARG A 185 10.43 -8.30 -57.07
C ARG A 185 11.60 -9.29 -56.86
N PRO A 186 11.33 -10.59 -56.64
CA PRO A 186 12.39 -11.56 -56.42
C PRO A 186 13.38 -11.53 -57.59
N PRO A 187 14.69 -11.70 -57.35
CA PRO A 187 15.68 -11.72 -58.41
C PRO A 187 15.32 -12.81 -59.41
N GLY A 188 15.16 -12.45 -60.68
CA GLY A 188 15.00 -13.41 -61.77
C GLY A 188 16.23 -14.32 -61.87
N PRO A 189 16.11 -15.51 -62.49
CA PRO A 189 17.24 -16.43 -62.62
C PRO A 189 18.43 -15.71 -63.27
N LEU A 190 19.59 -15.77 -62.62
CA LEU A 190 20.84 -15.22 -63.14
C LEU A 190 21.15 -15.90 -64.47
N ALA A 191 20.93 -15.16 -65.57
CA ALA A 191 21.33 -15.61 -66.90
C ALA A 191 22.85 -15.80 -66.87
N ARG A 192 23.31 -17.06 -67.03
CA ARG A 192 24.72 -17.40 -67.22
C ARG A 192 25.28 -16.53 -68.34
N ARG A 193 26.12 -15.55 -68.01
CA ARG A 193 26.93 -14.85 -69.01
C ARG A 193 27.86 -15.87 -69.64
N LYS A 194 27.61 -16.19 -70.92
CA LYS A 194 28.55 -16.93 -71.77
C LYS A 194 29.80 -16.05 -71.92
N PRO A 195 31.01 -16.55 -71.61
CA PRO A 195 32.22 -15.76 -71.77
C PRO A 195 32.42 -15.43 -73.24
N ARG A 196 32.69 -14.15 -73.49
CA ARG A 196 32.90 -13.56 -74.82
C ARG A 196 34.39 -13.51 -75.08
N GLY A 197 34.81 -14.27 -76.08
CA GLY A 197 36.16 -14.30 -76.62
C GLY A 197 36.27 -15.59 -77.43
N ALA A 198 36.79 -15.61 -78.62
CA ALA A 198 37.26 -14.57 -79.51
C ALA A 198 37.19 -15.21 -80.92
N ASP A 199 37.43 -14.38 -81.92
CA ASP A 199 37.89 -14.81 -83.24
C ASP A 199 36.81 -15.20 -84.25
N ASP A 200 36.92 -14.48 -85.36
CA ASP A 200 36.71 -14.92 -86.74
C ASP A 200 35.31 -15.32 -87.16
N GLU A 201 34.86 -15.04 -88.36
CA GLU A 201 35.24 -14.21 -89.50
C GLU A 201 33.94 -14.23 -90.33
N ASP A 202 33.85 -13.36 -91.34
CA ASP A 202 33.11 -13.57 -92.58
C ASP A 202 31.96 -14.59 -92.58
N THR A 203 30.74 -14.11 -92.86
CA THR A 203 30.00 -14.58 -94.05
C THR A 203 28.76 -13.71 -94.28
N ILE A 204 28.89 -12.92 -95.33
CA ILE A 204 27.85 -12.38 -96.20
C ILE A 204 26.95 -13.51 -96.72
N VAL A 205 25.62 -13.44 -96.55
CA VAL A 205 24.59 -13.95 -97.50
C VAL A 205 23.27 -13.22 -97.16
N ILE A 206 22.87 -12.17 -97.87
CA ILE A 206 22.11 -12.14 -99.15
C ILE A 206 20.65 -12.66 -99.01
N SER A 207 19.74 -11.71 -99.25
CA SER A 207 18.40 -11.77 -99.89
C SER A 207 17.45 -12.96 -99.69
N ARG A 208 16.18 -12.64 -99.41
CA ARG A 208 15.12 -12.69 -100.45
C ARG A 208 13.81 -12.09 -99.95
N ILE A 209 13.39 -11.06 -100.66
CA ILE A 209 12.01 -10.80 -101.01
C ILE A 209 11.66 -11.88 -102.06
N ASP A 210 10.59 -12.66 -101.85
CA ASP A 210 9.55 -12.88 -102.86
C ASP A 210 8.41 -13.75 -102.32
N GLU A 211 7.19 -13.35 -102.71
CA GLU A 211 6.02 -14.12 -103.17
C GLU A 211 5.61 -15.40 -102.41
N GLY A 212 4.34 -15.69 -102.13
CA GLY A 212 3.07 -15.20 -102.64
C GLY A 212 2.08 -16.36 -102.52
N ALA A 213 0.88 -16.12 -101.99
CA ALA A 213 -0.36 -16.90 -102.17
C ALA A 213 -1.50 -16.18 -101.45
#